data_AF-D9SSV0-F1
#
_entry.id   AF-D9SSV0-F1
#
_cell.length_a   1.000
_cell.length_b   1.000
_cell.length_c   1.000
_cell.angle_alpha   90.00
_cell.angle_beta   90.00
_cell.angle_gamma   90.00
#
_symmetry.space_group_name_H-M   'P 1'
#
loop_
_entity.id
_entity.type
_entity.pdbx_description
1 polymer ?
#
loop_
_entity_poly.entity_id
_entity_poly.type
_entity_poly.pdbx_seq_one_letter_code
_entity_poly.pdbx_strand_id
1 'polypeptide(L)'
;MDFSSLVLIERDKENKFIRELDSYNVSEGAIYITKLYYDGQVVHLQFDTNKDVEEWEYSAIFDLFDLEAFSSKDYEVIENEDEYNPTWEITFEYTDNYKVMEEKLNSLCEMIKEAMEKVFFDIQGKEDEYK
;
A
#
# COMPACT_ATOMS: atom_id res chain seq x y z
N MET A 1 6.19 21.34 0.88
CA MET A 1 6.29 19.88 0.87
C MET A 1 5.34 19.42 1.93
N ASP A 2 4.16 18.99 1.52
CA ASP A 2 3.19 18.41 2.42
C ASP A 2 3.64 16.97 2.68
N PHE A 3 3.89 16.66 3.94
CA PHE A 3 4.28 15.34 4.40
C PHE A 3 3.13 14.79 5.24
N SER A 4 2.87 13.49 5.08
CA SER A 4 1.93 12.76 5.91
C SER A 4 2.70 12.03 7.01
N SER A 5 1.99 11.62 8.04
CA SER A 5 2.55 10.81 9.11
C SER A 5 1.91 9.43 9.08
N LEU A 6 2.74 8.39 9.01
CA LEU A 6 2.29 7.01 9.21
C LEU A 6 2.69 6.55 10.59
N VAL A 7 1.77 5.86 11.26
CA VAL A 7 1.97 5.30 12.59
C VAL A 7 2.05 3.79 12.47
N LEU A 8 3.20 3.22 12.80
CA LEU A 8 3.38 1.78 12.86
C LEU A 8 2.91 1.26 14.22
N ILE A 9 1.90 0.40 14.22
CA ILE A 9 1.35 -0.20 15.44
C ILE A 9 1.71 -1.68 15.55
N GLU A 10 1.98 -2.15 16.75
CA GLU A 10 2.14 -3.57 17.04
C GLU A 10 0.78 -4.20 17.38
N ARG A 11 0.48 -5.36 16.80
CA ARG A 11 -0.73 -6.15 17.05
C ARG A 11 -0.40 -7.50 17.67
N ASP A 12 -1.33 -8.04 18.46
CA ASP A 12 -1.27 -9.41 18.94
C ASP A 12 -1.81 -10.42 17.92
N LYS A 13 -1.75 -11.72 18.26
CA LYS A 13 -2.26 -12.81 17.41
C LYS A 13 -3.78 -12.80 17.21
N GLU A 14 -4.52 -12.00 17.97
CA GLU A 14 -5.96 -11.79 17.82
C GLU A 14 -6.26 -10.46 17.09
N ASN A 15 -5.27 -9.87 16.42
CA ASN A 15 -5.34 -8.58 15.73
C ASN A 15 -5.67 -7.38 16.63
N LYS A 16 -5.46 -7.48 17.95
CA LYS A 16 -5.67 -6.36 18.87
C LYS A 16 -4.45 -5.47 18.90
N PHE A 17 -4.68 -4.16 18.95
CA PHE A 17 -3.64 -3.17 19.19
C PHE A 17 -2.94 -3.42 20.53
N ILE A 18 -1.61 -3.53 20.51
CA ILE A 18 -0.77 -3.62 21.71
C ILE A 18 -0.21 -2.24 22.06
N ARG A 19 0.53 -1.63 21.12
CA ARG A 19 1.18 -0.33 21.30
C ARG A 19 1.56 0.29 19.95
N GLU A 20 1.85 1.58 19.97
CA GLU A 20 2.57 2.25 18.90
C GLU A 20 4.06 1.90 18.99
N LEU A 21 4.67 1.55 17.85
CA LEU A 21 6.11 1.34 17.75
C LEU A 21 6.81 2.66 17.46
N ASP A 22 6.44 3.30 16.36
CA ASP A 22 7.01 4.58 15.92
C ASP A 22 6.10 5.28 14.91
N SER A 23 6.38 6.57 14.68
CA SER A 23 5.74 7.39 13.67
C SER A 23 6.76 7.95 12.68
N TYR A 24 6.44 7.89 11.39
CA TYR A 24 7.33 8.20 10.30
C TYR A 24 6.76 9.34 9.46
N ASN A 25 7.62 10.29 9.09
CA ASN A 25 7.26 11.32 8.12
C ASN A 25 7.44 10.73 6.72
N VAL A 26 6.37 10.74 5.94
CA VAL A 26 6.34 10.14 4.62
C VAL A 26 5.79 11.09 3.57
N SER A 27 6.11 10.77 2.32
CA SER A 27 5.64 11.50 1.14
C SER A 27 4.12 11.42 0.97
N GLU A 28 3.60 12.22 0.03
CA GLU A 28 2.17 12.30 -0.30
C GLU A 28 1.57 10.95 -0.71
N GLY A 29 2.37 9.97 -1.14
CA GLY A 29 1.88 8.63 -1.47
C GLY A 29 1.25 7.89 -0.30
N ALA A 30 1.45 8.36 0.93
CA ALA A 30 0.78 7.83 2.11
C ALA A 30 -0.75 7.96 2.08
N ILE A 31 -1.31 8.81 1.21
CA ILE A 31 -2.78 8.93 1.03
C ILE A 31 -3.43 7.61 0.59
N TYR A 32 -2.68 6.71 -0.04
CA TYR A 32 -3.16 5.41 -0.49
C TYR A 32 -3.12 4.35 0.62
N ILE A 33 -2.38 4.62 1.71
CA ILE A 33 -2.16 3.62 2.77
C ILE A 33 -3.37 3.61 3.72
N THR A 34 -3.97 2.44 3.85
CA THR A 34 -5.15 2.22 4.70
C THR A 34 -4.79 1.57 6.03
N LYS A 35 -3.77 0.70 6.06
CA LYS A 35 -3.30 0.03 7.29
C LYS A 35 -1.78 -0.11 7.28
N LEU A 36 -1.17 0.09 8.45
CA LEU A 36 0.25 -0.18 8.70
C LEU A 36 0.40 -0.80 10.09
N TYR A 37 0.86 -2.04 10.19
CA TYR A 37 1.04 -2.71 11.48
C TYR A 37 2.15 -3.76 11.46
N TYR A 38 2.66 -4.11 12.63
CA TYR A 38 3.60 -5.19 12.87
C TYR A 38 2.89 -6.30 13.65
N ASP A 39 2.98 -7.54 13.18
CA ASP A 39 2.29 -8.69 13.77
C ASP A 39 3.16 -9.47 14.80
N GLY A 40 4.38 -8.99 15.04
CA GLY A 40 5.39 -9.68 15.85
C GLY A 40 6.43 -10.44 15.03
N GLN A 41 6.28 -10.52 13.71
CA GLN A 41 7.20 -11.15 12.77
C GLN A 41 7.56 -10.23 11.60
N VAL A 42 6.56 -9.67 10.91
CA VAL A 42 6.73 -8.79 9.74
C VAL A 42 5.82 -7.58 9.82
N VAL A 43 6.18 -6.54 9.07
CA VAL A 43 5.34 -5.36 8.88
C VAL A 43 4.39 -5.63 7.72
N HIS A 44 3.12 -5.28 7.91
CA HIS A 44 2.06 -5.32 6.93
C HIS A 44 1.65 -3.89 6.58
N LEU A 45 1.68 -3.56 5.29
CA LEU A 45 1.20 -2.31 4.72
C LEU A 45 0.09 -2.64 3.73
N GLN A 46 -1.11 -2.16 4.00
CA GLN A 46 -2.26 -2.26 3.10
C GLN A 46 -2.49 -0.90 2.45
N PHE A 47 -2.76 -0.91 1.14
CA PHE A 47 -3.09 0.29 0.39
C PHE A 47 -4.16 0.00 -0.66
N ASP A 48 -4.95 1.02 -0.98
CA ASP A 48 -6.02 0.96 -1.97
C ASP A 48 -5.97 2.18 -2.92
N THR A 49 -7.02 2.33 -3.70
CA THR A 49 -7.18 3.40 -4.69
C THR A 49 -7.40 4.80 -4.10
N ASN A 50 -7.57 4.95 -2.77
CA ASN A 50 -7.93 6.17 -2.05
C ASN A 50 -9.23 6.84 -2.56
N LYS A 51 -10.05 6.10 -3.31
CA LYS A 51 -11.37 6.51 -3.78
C LYS A 51 -12.16 5.26 -4.14
N ASP A 52 -13.47 5.38 -4.06
CA ASP A 52 -14.35 4.36 -4.61
C ASP A 52 -14.23 4.34 -6.13
N VAL A 53 -14.15 3.14 -6.69
CA VAL A 53 -14.05 2.90 -8.13
C VAL A 53 -15.26 2.13 -8.63
N GLU A 54 -15.60 2.30 -9.90
CA GLU A 54 -16.68 1.53 -10.52
C GLU A 54 -16.27 0.07 -10.75
N GLU A 55 -17.25 -0.82 -10.97
CA GLU A 55 -16.99 -2.26 -11.18
C GLU A 55 -16.02 -2.52 -12.36
N TRP A 56 -16.18 -1.76 -13.45
CA TRP A 56 -15.27 -1.87 -14.60
C TRP A 56 -13.86 -1.37 -14.26
N GLU A 57 -13.74 -0.30 -13.46
CA GLU A 57 -12.45 0.21 -12.99
C GLU A 57 -11.78 -0.79 -12.06
N TYR A 58 -12.53 -1.48 -11.20
CA TYR A 58 -12.00 -2.51 -10.31
C TYR A 58 -11.23 -3.58 -11.10
N SER A 59 -11.87 -4.16 -12.12
CA SER A 59 -11.23 -5.18 -12.97
C SER A 59 -10.08 -4.62 -13.79
N ALA A 60 -10.23 -3.42 -14.36
CA ALA A 60 -9.20 -2.79 -15.19
C ALA A 60 -7.95 -2.41 -14.37
N ILE A 61 -8.13 -1.96 -13.14
CA ILE A 61 -7.04 -1.59 -12.25
C ILE A 61 -6.23 -2.83 -11.89
N PHE A 62 -6.84 -3.95 -11.47
CA PHE A 62 -6.09 -5.17 -11.19
C PHE A 62 -5.32 -5.68 -12.43
N ASP A 63 -5.93 -5.64 -13.62
CA ASP A 63 -5.30 -6.10 -14.85
C ASP A 63 -4.10 -5.24 -15.30
N LEU A 64 -4.14 -3.93 -15.02
CA LEU A 64 -3.14 -2.96 -15.48
C LEU A 64 -2.16 -2.52 -14.39
N PHE A 65 -2.41 -2.86 -13.12
CA PHE A 65 -1.54 -2.48 -12.03
C PHE A 65 -0.20 -3.21 -12.10
N ASP A 66 0.88 -2.46 -12.11
CA ASP A 66 2.23 -2.97 -12.32
C ASP A 66 2.82 -3.55 -11.01
N LEU A 67 2.41 -4.76 -10.66
CA LEU A 67 2.95 -5.48 -9.49
C LEU A 67 4.46 -5.78 -9.62
N GLU A 68 4.99 -5.85 -10.84
CA GLU A 68 6.42 -6.05 -11.06
C GLU A 68 7.25 -4.88 -10.52
N ALA A 69 6.69 -3.66 -10.48
CA ALA A 69 7.33 -2.49 -9.87
C ALA A 69 7.66 -2.71 -8.39
N PHE A 70 6.93 -3.59 -7.71
CA PHE A 70 7.11 -3.91 -6.28
C PHE A 70 7.85 -5.23 -6.04
N SER A 71 8.25 -5.95 -7.10
CA SER A 71 8.93 -7.25 -7.04
C SER A 71 10.41 -7.13 -6.63
N SER A 72 10.68 -6.42 -5.54
CA SER A 72 11.98 -6.41 -4.89
C SER A 72 12.13 -7.64 -3.99
N LYS A 73 13.36 -8.08 -3.72
CA LYS A 73 13.61 -9.24 -2.83
C LYS A 73 13.17 -9.02 -1.39
N ASP A 74 12.88 -7.78 -1.02
CA ASP A 74 12.57 -7.36 0.35
C ASP A 74 11.07 -7.16 0.59
N TYR A 75 10.23 -7.34 -0.45
CA TYR A 75 8.79 -7.17 -0.39
C TYR A 75 8.07 -8.43 -0.90
N GLU A 76 7.05 -8.85 -0.17
CA GLU A 76 6.03 -9.75 -0.68
C GLU A 76 4.76 -8.95 -0.91
N VAL A 77 4.21 -8.99 -2.12
CA VAL A 77 3.01 -8.23 -2.49
C VAL A 77 1.93 -9.20 -2.93
N ILE A 78 0.74 -9.05 -2.37
CA ILE A 78 -0.44 -9.84 -2.72
C ILE A 78 -1.63 -8.93 -3.02
N GLU A 79 -2.49 -9.40 -3.93
CA GLU A 79 -3.78 -8.79 -4.23
C GLU A 79 -4.81 -9.26 -3.21
N ASN A 80 -5.60 -8.34 -2.69
CA ASN A 80 -6.72 -8.63 -1.79
C ASN A 80 -8.04 -8.36 -2.53
N GLU A 81 -8.58 -9.42 -3.14
CA GLU A 81 -9.83 -9.38 -3.91
C GLU A 81 -11.10 -9.42 -3.03
N ASP A 82 -10.95 -9.55 -1.70
CA ASP A 82 -12.08 -9.57 -0.76
C ASP A 82 -12.54 -8.16 -0.37
N GLU A 83 -11.79 -7.11 -0.74
CA GLU A 83 -12.09 -5.71 -0.44
C GLU A 83 -12.96 -5.07 -1.54
N TYR A 84 -13.72 -4.03 -1.18
CA TYR A 84 -14.64 -3.36 -2.11
C TYR A 84 -13.92 -2.64 -3.26
N ASN A 85 -12.79 -2.01 -2.94
CA ASN A 85 -11.91 -1.33 -3.91
C ASN A 85 -10.67 -2.20 -4.15
N PRO A 86 -10.00 -2.05 -5.31
CA PRO A 86 -8.73 -2.72 -5.56
C PRO A 86 -7.73 -2.42 -4.45
N THR A 87 -7.28 -3.48 -3.80
CA THR A 87 -6.50 -3.40 -2.57
C THR A 87 -5.36 -4.39 -2.64
N TRP A 88 -4.21 -3.98 -2.11
CA TRP A 88 -3.01 -4.80 -2.04
C TRP A 88 -2.44 -4.78 -0.63
N GLU A 89 -1.73 -5.85 -0.31
CA GLU A 89 -0.98 -5.97 0.93
C GLU A 89 0.49 -6.23 0.61
N ILE A 90 1.36 -5.42 1.20
CA ILE A 90 2.82 -5.55 1.13
C ILE A 90 3.31 -5.97 2.49
N THR A 91 4.08 -7.04 2.55
CA THR A 91 4.78 -7.47 3.76
C THR A 91 6.28 -7.38 3.62
N PHE A 92 6.96 -6.99 4.71
CA PHE A 92 8.42 -6.87 4.76
C PHE A 92 8.97 -6.97 6.18
N GLU A 93 10.25 -7.26 6.30
CA GLU A 93 10.91 -7.36 7.61
C GLU A 93 10.94 -6.02 8.36
N TYR A 94 10.60 -6.07 9.64
CA TYR A 94 10.73 -4.95 10.56
C TYR A 94 12.19 -4.68 10.91
N THR A 95 12.54 -3.40 11.07
CA THR A 95 13.83 -2.97 11.60
C THR A 95 13.62 -1.93 12.71
N ASP A 96 14.41 -2.03 13.78
CA ASP A 96 14.45 -1.05 14.87
C ASP A 96 15.24 0.21 14.52
N ASN A 97 15.87 0.25 13.34
CA ASN A 97 16.55 1.45 12.85
C ASN A 97 15.53 2.39 12.19
N TYR A 98 15.15 3.43 12.96
CA TYR A 98 14.22 4.47 12.53
C TYR A 98 14.48 4.99 11.11
N LYS A 99 15.74 5.33 10.77
CA LYS A 99 16.06 5.91 9.46
C LYS A 99 15.84 4.94 8.32
N VAL A 100 16.24 3.68 8.52
CA VAL A 100 16.07 2.64 7.50
C VAL A 100 14.59 2.37 7.28
N MET A 101 13.80 2.34 8.35
CA MET A 101 12.35 2.16 8.26
C MET A 101 11.68 3.37 7.60
N GLU A 102 12.07 4.60 7.95
CA GLU A 102 11.58 5.83 7.33
C GLU A 102 11.88 5.87 5.82
N GLU A 103 13.11 5.55 5.41
CA GLU A 103 13.51 5.50 3.99
C GLU A 103 12.71 4.42 3.23
N LYS A 104 12.53 3.24 3.83
CA LYS A 104 11.77 2.14 3.24
C LYS A 104 10.30 2.53 3.03
N LEU A 105 9.65 3.12 4.03
CA LEU A 105 8.27 3.58 3.93
C LEU A 105 8.10 4.72 2.91
N ASN A 106 9.03 5.67 2.86
CA ASN A 106 8.99 6.74 1.87
C ASN A 106 9.11 6.19 0.44
N SER A 107 10.04 5.25 0.23
CA SER A 107 10.22 4.61 -1.06
C SER A 107 8.98 3.83 -1.49
N LEU A 108 8.34 3.09 -0.57
CA LEU A 108 7.08 2.40 -0.85
C LEU A 108 5.95 3.39 -1.18
N CYS A 109 5.81 4.47 -0.41
CA CYS A 109 4.79 5.50 -0.69
C CYS A 109 4.97 6.10 -2.09
N GLU A 110 6.21 6.38 -2.49
CA GLU A 110 6.52 6.91 -3.82
C GLU A 110 6.18 5.91 -4.93
N MET A 111 6.59 4.64 -4.79
CA MET A 111 6.24 3.59 -5.76
C MET A 111 4.72 3.39 -5.88
N ILE A 112 3.99 3.37 -4.76
CA ILE A 112 2.53 3.26 -4.75
C ILE A 112 1.91 4.43 -5.50
N LYS A 113 2.34 5.66 -5.21
CA LYS A 113 1.84 6.86 -5.88
C LYS A 113 2.06 6.79 -7.39
N GLU A 114 3.28 6.49 -7.83
CA GLU A 114 3.61 6.40 -9.25
C GLU A 114 2.81 5.30 -9.97
N ALA A 115 2.68 4.13 -9.35
CA ALA A 115 1.91 3.02 -9.90
C ALA A 115 0.41 3.34 -9.97
N MET A 116 -0.15 4.02 -8.96
CA MET A 116 -1.54 4.47 -8.95
C MET A 116 -1.81 5.54 -10.01
N GLU A 117 -0.96 6.56 -10.11
CA GLU A 117 -1.10 7.59 -11.14
C GLU A 117 -1.04 6.99 -12.55
N LYS A 118 -0.13 6.02 -12.77
CA LYS A 118 -0.01 5.28 -14.03
C LYS A 118 -1.27 4.45 -14.34
N VAL A 119 -1.76 3.65 -13.39
CA VAL A 119 -2.94 2.79 -13.66
C VAL A 119 -4.18 3.64 -13.92
N PHE A 120 -4.40 4.72 -13.17
CA PHE A 120 -5.52 5.63 -13.41
C PHE A 120 -5.44 6.35 -14.75
N PHE A 121 -4.24 6.59 -15.27
CA PHE A 121 -4.04 7.10 -16.62
C PHE A 121 -4.32 6.01 -17.67
N ASP A 122 -3.83 4.80 -17.46
CA ASP A 122 -3.91 3.69 -18.41
C ASP A 122 -5.33 3.11 -18.57
N ILE A 123 -6.19 3.23 -17.56
CA ILE A 123 -7.60 2.79 -17.64
C ILE A 123 -8.49 3.77 -18.43
N GLN A 124 -8.03 5.00 -18.70
CA GLN A 124 -8.86 6.01 -19.36
C GLN A 124 -9.28 5.57 -20.77
N GLY A 125 -10.58 5.49 -21.01
CA GLY A 125 -11.14 5.09 -22.29
C GLY A 125 -11.18 3.59 -22.54
N LYS A 126 -10.85 2.75 -21.54
CA LYS A 126 -10.94 1.28 -21.63
C LYS A 126 -12.25 0.71 -21.07
N GLU A 127 -13.21 1.55 -20.67
CA GLU A 127 -14.48 1.13 -20.07
C GLU A 127 -15.22 0.07 -20.90
N ASP A 128 -15.23 0.19 -22.23
CA ASP A 128 -15.86 -0.79 -23.13
C ASP A 128 -15.16 -2.17 -23.16
N GLU A 129 -13.89 -2.27 -22.73
CA GLU A 129 -13.13 -3.53 -22.68
C GLU A 129 -13.45 -4.36 -21.42
N TYR A 130 -13.97 -3.71 -20.38
CA TYR A 130 -14.24 -4.31 -19.05
C TYR A 130 -15.73 -4.24 -18.66
N LYS A 131 -16.62 -3.94 -19.61
CA LYS A 131 -18.08 -3.91 -19.47
C LYS A 131 -18.78 -5.22 -19.86
#